data_AF-A0AAV6AH77-F1
#
_entry.id   AF-A0AAV6AH77-F1
#
_cell.length_a   1.000
_cell.length_b   1.000
_cell.length_c   1.000
_cell.angle_alpha   90.00
_cell.angle_beta   90.00
_cell.angle_gamma   90.00
#
_symmetry.space_group_name_H-M   'P 1'
#
loop_
_entity.id
_entity.type
_entity.pdbx_description
1 polymer ?
#
loop_
_entity_poly.entity_id
_entity_poly.type
_entity_poly.pdbx_seq_one_letter_code
_entity_poly.pdbx_strand_id
1 'polypeptide(L)'
;SQAAQFALSGNAQGGVIAYSLALAPNIRTRGSYQLIPEDWHEPLRQRMALMKNAGPVAEAFYAYMMGPSAREIMKRYGFALPGE
;
A
#
# COMPACT_ATOMS: atom_id res chain seq x y z
N SER A 1 5.43 7.57 6.81
CA SER A 1 4.26 7.84 7.67
C SER A 1 4.76 8.22 9.06
N GLN A 2 4.20 9.26 9.66
CA GLN A 2 4.52 9.67 11.03
C GLN A 2 4.11 8.60 12.06
N ALA A 3 2.95 7.95 11.87
CA ALA A 3 2.49 6.86 12.72
C ALA A 3 3.47 5.66 12.74
N ALA A 4 4.02 5.31 11.57
CA ALA A 4 5.04 4.25 11.48
C ALA A 4 6.35 4.65 12.19
N GLN A 5 6.74 5.92 12.12
CA GLN A 5 7.95 6.40 12.82
C GLN A 5 7.79 6.32 14.34
N PHE A 6 6.63 6.71 14.88
CA PHE A 6 6.36 6.58 16.32
C PHE A 6 6.26 5.13 16.80
N ALA A 7 5.63 4.25 16.01
CA ALA A 7 5.56 2.83 16.32
C ALA A 7 6.96 2.17 16.34
N LEU A 8 7.88 2.62 15.48
CA LEU A 8 9.24 2.07 15.37
C LEU A 8 10.25 2.73 16.31
N SER A 9 9.97 3.91 16.86
CA SER A 9 10.90 4.62 17.75
C SER A 9 10.84 4.12 19.20
N GLY A 10 9.86 3.30 19.55
CA GLY A 10 9.59 2.89 20.93
C GLY A 10 8.87 3.94 21.78
N ASN A 11 8.51 5.09 21.19
CA ASN A 11 7.74 6.14 21.87
C ASN A 11 6.24 5.77 22.01
N ALA A 12 5.80 4.74 21.30
CA ALA A 12 4.50 4.11 21.44
C ALA A 12 4.68 2.59 21.51
N GLN A 13 3.78 1.91 22.20
CA GLN A 13 3.76 0.44 22.28
C GLN A 13 3.38 -0.22 20.94
N GLY A 14 2.75 0.54 20.04
CA GLY A 14 2.35 0.10 18.70
C GLY A 14 1.66 1.22 17.93
N GLY A 15 1.20 0.92 16.72
CA GLY A 15 0.45 1.89 15.91
C GLY A 15 -0.28 1.23 14.75
N VAL A 16 -1.41 1.81 14.36
CA VAL A 16 -2.15 1.41 13.16
C VAL A 16 -1.51 2.10 11.95
N ILE A 17 -0.98 1.31 11.03
CA ILE A 17 -0.31 1.79 9.82
C ILE A 17 -0.79 1.03 8.60
N ALA A 18 -0.58 1.59 7.41
CA ALA A 18 -0.84 0.88 6.17
C ALA A 18 0.03 -0.39 6.08
N TYR A 19 -0.59 -1.51 5.70
CA TYR A 19 0.10 -2.80 5.58
C TYR A 19 1.28 -2.75 4.62
N SER A 20 1.18 -1.96 3.55
CA SER A 20 2.27 -1.71 2.60
C SER A 20 3.51 -1.10 3.24
N LEU A 21 3.36 -0.30 4.29
CA LEU A 21 4.50 0.21 5.06
C LEU A 21 5.10 -0.88 5.93
N ALA A 22 4.28 -1.73 6.56
CA ALA A 22 4.78 -2.85 7.36
C ALA A 22 5.60 -3.86 6.54
N LEU A 23 5.25 -4.06 5.26
CA LEU A 23 5.98 -4.92 4.34
C LEU A 23 7.20 -4.27 3.68
N ALA A 24 7.37 -2.94 3.78
CA ALA A 24 8.47 -2.25 3.16
C ALA A 24 9.82 -2.76 3.70
N PRO A 25 10.85 -2.96 2.86
CA PRO A 25 12.11 -3.59 3.28
C PRO A 25 12.79 -2.92 4.48
N ASN A 26 12.67 -1.59 4.59
CA ASN A 26 13.22 -0.79 5.67
C ASN A 26 12.42 -0.84 6.98
N ILE A 27 11.22 -1.41 6.98
CA ILE A 27 10.31 -1.50 8.14
C ILE A 27 10.11 -2.95 8.56
N ARG A 28 9.94 -3.88 7.61
CA ARG A 28 9.64 -5.30 7.87
C ARG A 28 10.65 -5.99 8.80
N THR A 29 11.89 -5.51 8.82
CA THR A 29 12.97 -6.06 9.67
C THR A 29 13.04 -5.41 11.06
N ARG A 30 12.22 -4.39 11.34
CA ARG A 30 12.32 -3.54 12.53
C ARG A 30 11.22 -3.78 13.56
N GLY A 31 10.30 -4.71 13.30
CA GLY A 31 9.20 -5.00 14.20
C GLY A 31 8.31 -6.14 13.69
N SER A 32 7.29 -6.47 14.47
CA SER A 32 6.22 -7.38 14.08
C SER A 32 4.95 -6.59 13.76
N TYR A 33 4.03 -7.22 13.04
CA TYR A 33 2.70 -6.68 12.77
C TYR A 33 1.67 -7.81 12.85
N GLN A 34 0.41 -7.41 13.03
CA GLN A 34 -0.74 -8.27 12.80
C GLN A 34 -1.74 -7.50 11.93
N LEU A 35 -2.47 -8.23 11.08
CA LEU A 35 -3.55 -7.63 10.32
C LEU A 35 -4.75 -7.39 11.25
N ILE A 36 -5.38 -6.23 11.08
CA ILE A 36 -6.70 -5.99 11.66
C ILE A 36 -7.69 -6.88 10.86
N PRO A 37 -8.56 -7.66 11.52
CA PRO A 37 -9.54 -8.49 10.83
C PRO A 37 -10.41 -7.67 9.85
N GLU A 38 -10.68 -8.23 8.66
CA GLU A 38 -11.38 -7.49 7.60
C GLU A 38 -12.81 -7.10 7.97
N ASP A 39 -13.46 -7.87 8.86
CA ASP A 39 -14.81 -7.60 9.37
C ASP A 39 -14.86 -6.46 10.40
N TRP A 40 -13.70 -5.93 10.83
CA TRP A 40 -13.62 -4.82 11.77
C TRP A 40 -13.60 -3.45 11.08
N HIS A 41 -13.54 -3.40 9.76
CA HIS A 41 -13.47 -2.15 9.02
C HIS A 41 -14.08 -2.23 7.62
N GLU A 42 -14.47 -1.09 7.07
CA GLU A 42 -14.88 -1.01 5.66
C GLU A 42 -13.72 -1.38 4.71
N PRO A 43 -13.98 -2.06 3.59
CA PRO A 43 -12.94 -2.45 2.64
C PRO A 43 -12.14 -1.25 2.11
N LEU A 44 -10.81 -1.31 2.22
CA LEU A 44 -9.90 -0.27 1.73
C LEU A 44 -9.68 -0.40 0.22
N ARG A 45 -10.58 0.19 -0.58
CA ARG A 45 -10.49 0.17 -2.05
C ARG A 45 -9.60 1.29 -2.58
N GLN A 46 -8.47 0.93 -3.19
CA GLN A 46 -7.61 1.88 -3.89
C GLN A 46 -8.05 2.05 -5.35
N ARG A 47 -8.02 3.30 -5.83
CA ARG A 47 -8.42 3.65 -7.20
C ARG A 47 -7.39 4.59 -7.79
N MET A 48 -7.19 4.44 -9.10
CA MET A 48 -6.44 5.39 -9.93
C MET A 48 -7.40 6.02 -10.93
N ALA A 49 -7.33 7.33 -11.08
CA ALA A 49 -8.14 8.07 -12.04
C ALA A 49 -7.23 8.76 -13.06
N LEU A 50 -7.52 8.56 -14.35
CA LEU A 50 -6.89 9.31 -15.43
C LEU A 50 -7.69 10.59 -15.65
N MET A 51 -7.02 11.75 -15.63
CA MET A 51 -7.68 13.03 -15.86
C MET A 51 -8.06 13.18 -17.35
N LYS A 52 -9.17 13.88 -17.62
CA LYS A 52 -9.70 14.04 -18.99
C LYS A 52 -8.70 14.66 -19.97
N ASN A 53 -7.82 15.54 -19.50
CA ASN A 53 -6.82 16.24 -20.30
C ASN A 53 -5.41 15.71 -20.00
N ALA A 54 -5.28 14.42 -19.67
CA ALA A 54 -4.00 13.79 -19.43
C ALA A 54 -3.13 13.84 -20.70
N GLY A 55 -1.83 14.07 -20.51
CA GLY A 55 -0.84 13.94 -21.58
C GLY A 55 -0.35 12.48 -21.72
N PRO A 56 0.42 12.20 -22.79
CA PRO A 56 0.84 10.84 -23.15
C PRO A 56 1.62 10.11 -22.04
N VAL A 57 2.36 10.85 -21.20
CA VAL A 57 3.10 10.27 -20.07
C VAL A 57 2.15 9.71 -18.99
N ALA A 58 1.07 10.43 -18.68
CA ALA A 58 0.10 9.98 -17.70
C ALA A 58 -0.72 8.79 -18.23
N GLU A 59 -1.04 8.78 -19.52
CA GLU A 59 -1.68 7.65 -20.19
C GLU A 59 -0.79 6.40 -20.17
N ALA A 60 0.49 6.55 -20.51
CA ALA A 60 1.46 5.45 -20.47
C ALA A 60 1.64 4.90 -19.05
N PHE A 61 1.69 5.78 -18.04
CA PHE A 61 1.76 5.35 -16.64
C PHE A 61 0.48 4.62 -16.21
N TYR A 62 -0.70 5.12 -16.61
CA TYR A 62 -1.97 4.46 -16.32
C TYR A 62 -2.02 3.04 -16.91
N ALA A 63 -1.57 2.88 -18.16
CA ALA A 63 -1.45 1.57 -18.81
C ALA A 63 -0.43 0.66 -18.11
N TYR A 64 0.73 1.20 -17.71
CA TYR A 64 1.74 0.45 -16.96
C TYR A 64 1.21 -0.08 -15.63
N MET A 65 0.47 0.73 -14.89
CA MET A 65 -0.11 0.36 -13.59
C MET A 65 -1.10 -0.82 -13.69
N MET A 66 -1.70 -1.03 -14.87
CA MET A 66 -2.57 -2.17 -15.16
C MET A 66 -1.80 -3.41 -15.63
N GLY A 67 -0.51 -3.28 -15.96
CA GLY A 67 0.35 -4.35 -16.47
C GLY A 67 0.91 -5.28 -15.38
N PRO A 68 1.43 -6.45 -15.79
CA PRO A 68 1.89 -7.49 -14.86
C PRO A 68 3.00 -7.00 -13.91
N SER A 69 3.95 -6.19 -14.40
CA SER A 69 5.06 -5.68 -13.59
C SER A 69 4.57 -4.82 -12.42
N ALA A 70 3.62 -3.92 -12.66
CA ALA A 70 3.04 -3.10 -11.59
C ALA A 70 2.22 -3.93 -10.62
N ARG A 71 1.43 -4.88 -11.13
CA ARG A 71 0.63 -5.82 -10.31
C ARG A 71 1.52 -6.63 -9.36
N GLU A 72 2.65 -7.14 -9.83
CA GLU A 72 3.62 -7.87 -8.98
C GLU A 72 4.26 -6.99 -7.90
N ILE A 73 4.55 -5.72 -8.22
CA ILE A 73 5.02 -4.76 -7.21
C ILE A 73 3.93 -4.54 -6.16
N MET A 74 2.68 -4.32 -6.57
CA MET A 74 1.55 -4.10 -5.66
C MET A 74 1.35 -5.29 -4.70
N LYS A 75 1.38 -6.53 -5.21
CA LYS A 75 1.31 -7.75 -4.39
C LYS A 75 2.43 -7.85 -3.37
N ARG A 76 3.68 -7.55 -3.77
CA ARG A 76 4.84 -7.57 -2.88
C ARG A 76 4.67 -6.64 -1.68
N TYR A 77 3.96 -5.53 -1.87
CA TYR A 77 3.62 -4.56 -0.83
C TYR A 77 2.23 -4.79 -0.22
N GLY A 78 1.60 -5.96 -0.42
CA GLY A 78 0.39 -6.37 0.30
C GLY A 78 -0.90 -5.70 -0.17
N PHE A 79 -0.94 -5.19 -1.41
CA PHE A 79 -2.18 -4.69 -2.00
C PHE A 79 -2.95 -5.83 -2.69
N ALA A 80 -4.27 -5.84 -2.48
CA ALA A 80 -5.19 -6.64 -3.28
C ALA A 80 -5.47 -5.95 -4.62
N LEU A 81 -5.56 -6.72 -5.69
CA LEU A 81 -5.78 -6.20 -7.04
C LEU A 81 -7.19 -6.56 -7.52
N PRO A 82 -7.82 -5.72 -8.35
CA PRO A 82 -9.10 -6.08 -8.95
C PRO A 82 -9.00 -7.40 -9.74
N GLY A 83 -9.95 -8.30 -9.51
CA GLY A 83 -10.07 -9.58 -10.21
C GLY A 83 -9.19 -10.71 -9.68
N GLU A 84 -8.59 -10.55 -8.50
CA GLU A 84 -7.84 -11.59 -7.77
C GLU A 84 -8.33 -11.72 -6.33
#